data_AF-A0A497K568-F1
#
_entry.id   AF-A0A497K568-F1
#
_cell.length_a   1.000
_cell.length_b   1.000
_cell.length_c   1.000
_cell.angle_alpha   90.00
_cell.angle_beta   90.00
_cell.angle_gamma   90.00
#
_symmetry.space_group_name_H-M   'P 1'
#
loop_
_entity.id
_entity.type
_entity.pdbx_description
1 polymer ?
#
loop_
_entity_poly.entity_id
_entity_poly.type
_entity_poly.pdbx_seq_one_letter_code
_entity_poly.pdbx_strand_id
1 'polypeptide(L)'
;NQIEVFEAAELFAQTEGILPAPEPAHAIKAVVDEAIKCRETGEEKSLLFLLCGHGHFDIQAYDDYKNGKLAPYEYPKEKVDEALRKLKQLYPWLEIEV
;
A
#
# COMPACT_ATOMS: atom_id res chain seq x y z
N ASN A 1 -6.95 -2.34 -1.18
CA ASN A 1 -6.64 -3.74 -0.78
C ASN A 1 -5.24 -4.14 -1.31
N GLN A 2 -4.58 -5.17 -0.77
CA GLN A 2 -3.26 -5.63 -1.25
C GLN A 2 -3.26 -6.04 -2.73
N ILE A 3 -4.37 -6.55 -3.26
CA ILE A 3 -4.50 -6.88 -4.69
C ILE A 3 -4.27 -5.64 -5.58
N GLU A 4 -4.96 -4.53 -5.29
CA GLU A 4 -4.83 -3.27 -6.05
C GLU A 4 -3.43 -2.66 -5.92
N VAL A 5 -2.75 -2.93 -4.81
CA VAL A 5 -1.36 -2.51 -4.59
C VAL A 5 -0.41 -3.27 -5.51
N PHE A 6 -0.61 -4.57 -5.71
CA PHE A 6 0.17 -5.35 -6.66
C PHE A 6 -0.13 -4.98 -8.12
N GLU A 7 -1.36 -4.59 -8.45
CA GLU A 7 -1.69 -4.04 -9.77
C GLU A 7 -0.88 -2.77 -10.06
N ALA A 8 -0.82 -1.83 -9.11
CA ALA A 8 0.00 -0.63 -9.22
C ALA A 8 1.50 -0.95 -9.28
N ALA A 9 1.96 -1.94 -8.52
CA ALA A 9 3.35 -2.40 -8.55
C ALA A 9 3.74 -3.01 -9.90
N GLU A 10 2.86 -3.82 -10.50
CA GLU A 10 3.09 -4.40 -11.82
C GLU A 10 3.14 -3.31 -12.89
N LEU A 11 2.22 -2.35 -12.86
CA LEU A 11 2.25 -1.19 -13.75
C LEU A 11 3.61 -0.46 -13.64
N PHE A 12 4.02 -0.11 -12.42
CA PHE A 12 5.28 0.59 -12.17
C PHE A 12 6.50 -0.20 -12.65
N ALA A 13 6.54 -1.52 -12.40
CA ALA A 13 7.63 -2.36 -12.86
C ALA A 13 7.70 -2.45 -14.39
N GLN A 14 6.55 -2.46 -15.07
CA GLN A 14 6.48 -2.49 -16.53
C GLN A 14 6.85 -1.15 -17.18
N THR A 15 6.54 -0.02 -16.54
CA THR A 15 6.80 1.31 -17.10
C THR A 15 8.19 1.86 -16.73
N GLU A 16 8.64 1.65 -15.49
CA GLU A 16 9.89 2.21 -14.95
C GLU A 16 11.05 1.20 -14.91
N GLY A 17 10.77 -0.09 -15.10
CA GLY A 17 11.79 -1.15 -15.09
C GLY A 17 12.36 -1.48 -13.70
N ILE A 18 11.72 -1.00 -12.62
CA ILE A 18 12.11 -1.27 -11.24
C ILE A 18 11.05 -2.14 -10.58
N LEU A 19 11.43 -3.28 -10.00
CA LEU A 19 10.54 -4.11 -9.21
C LEU A 19 10.48 -3.57 -7.76
N PRO A 20 9.39 -2.94 -7.31
CA PRO A 20 9.30 -2.41 -5.95
C PRO A 20 9.04 -3.53 -4.94
N ALA A 21 9.43 -3.33 -3.68
CA ALA A 21 8.96 -4.21 -2.61
C ALA A 21 7.44 -4.03 -2.38
N PRO A 22 6.75 -5.00 -1.75
CA PRO A 22 5.31 -4.87 -1.45
C PRO A 22 4.96 -3.66 -0.57
N GLU A 23 5.87 -3.22 0.30
CA GLU A 23 5.67 -2.07 1.17
C GLU A 23 5.61 -0.74 0.38
N PRO A 24 6.63 -0.34 -0.42
CA PRO A 24 6.56 0.88 -1.21
C PRO A 24 5.53 0.83 -2.35
N ALA A 25 5.07 -0.35 -2.75
CA ALA A 25 3.95 -0.48 -3.68
C ALA A 25 2.68 0.24 -3.18
N HIS A 26 2.47 0.35 -1.87
CA HIS A 26 1.36 1.13 -1.32
C HIS A 26 1.48 2.62 -1.63
N ALA A 27 2.71 3.16 -1.58
CA ALA A 27 2.99 4.54 -1.96
C ALA A 27 2.83 4.75 -3.48
N ILE A 28 3.29 3.78 -4.28
CA ILE A 28 3.09 3.78 -5.74
C ILE A 28 1.59 3.83 -6.06
N LYS A 29 0.78 2.98 -5.42
CA LYS A 29 -0.68 2.98 -5.59
C LYS A 29 -1.26 4.38 -5.33
N ALA A 30 -0.93 4.98 -4.19
CA ALA A 30 -1.43 6.31 -3.83
C ALA A 30 -1.02 7.40 -4.84
N VAL A 31 0.20 7.34 -5.38
CA VAL A 31 0.68 8.28 -6.41
C VAL A 31 0.00 8.04 -7.76
N VAL A 32 -0.21 6.79 -8.16
CA VAL A 32 -0.95 6.46 -9.39
C VAL A 32 -2.37 7.01 -9.32
N ASP A 33 -3.04 6.88 -8.17
CA ASP A 33 -4.38 7.43 -7.97
C ASP A 33 -4.42 8.95 -8.07
N GLU A 34 -3.49 9.63 -7.40
CA GLU A 34 -3.43 11.09 -7.48
C GLU A 34 -3.05 11.55 -8.89
N ALA A 35 -2.21 10.82 -9.62
CA ALA A 35 -1.89 11.11 -11.02
C ALA A 35 -3.11 10.96 -11.94
N ILE A 36 -3.93 9.91 -11.75
CA ILE A 36 -5.19 9.73 -12.47
C ILE A 36 -6.14 10.88 -12.17
N LYS A 37 -6.27 11.28 -10.90
CA LYS A 37 -7.09 12.42 -10.50
C LYS A 37 -6.62 13.73 -11.12
N CYS A 38 -5.32 14.02 -11.11
CA CYS A 38 -4.74 15.19 -11.77
C CYS A 38 -5.08 15.22 -13.28
N ARG A 39 -5.04 14.07 -13.95
CA ARG A 39 -5.46 13.94 -15.36
C ARG A 39 -6.95 14.26 -15.55
N GLU A 40 -7.81 13.80 -14.65
CA GLU A 40 -9.26 14.01 -14.73
C GLU A 40 -9.66 15.45 -14.40
N THR A 41 -8.95 16.11 -13.47
CA THR A 41 -9.21 17.49 -13.07
C THR A 41 -8.47 18.52 -13.92
N GLY A 42 -7.45 18.10 -14.68
CA GLY A 42 -6.56 19.00 -15.42
C GLY A 42 -5.59 19.78 -14.53
N GLU A 43 -5.39 19.35 -13.28
CA GLU A 43 -4.50 20.00 -12.33
C GLU A 43 -3.06 19.48 -12.48
N GLU A 44 -2.10 20.38 -12.71
CA GLU A 44 -0.69 20.02 -12.78
C GLU A 44 -0.07 19.98 -11.37
N LYS A 45 0.46 18.81 -10.97
CA LYS A 45 1.15 18.61 -9.69
C LYS A 45 2.44 17.83 -9.86
N SER A 46 3.44 18.18 -9.05
CA SER A 46 4.61 17.33 -8.80
C SER A 46 4.31 16.36 -7.67
N LEU A 47 4.32 15.06 -7.96
CA LEU A 47 4.07 14.01 -6.97
C LEU A 47 5.41 13.38 -6.56
N LEU A 48 5.71 13.43 -5.27
CA LEU A 48 6.90 12.81 -4.68
C LEU A 48 6.46 11.64 -3.79
N PHE A 49 7.10 10.49 -3.94
CA PHE A 49 6.96 9.36 -3.03
C PHE A 49 8.31 8.71 -2.74
N LEU A 50 8.35 7.92 -1.67
CA LEU A 50 9.53 7.18 -1.27
C LEU A 50 9.44 5.73 -1.75
N LEU A 51 10.36 5.35 -2.64
CA LEU A 51 10.63 3.95 -2.96
C LEU A 51 11.59 3.38 -1.90
N CYS A 52 11.05 2.89 -0.79
CA CYS A 52 11.86 2.47 0.35
C CYS A 52 12.59 1.12 0.19
N GLY A 53 12.30 0.35 -0.86
CA GLY A 53 12.93 -0.96 -1.09
C GLY A 53 12.57 -1.60 -2.44
N HIS A 54 13.34 -2.62 -2.83
CA HIS A 54 13.15 -3.39 -4.05
C HIS A 54 12.53 -4.77 -3.77
N GLY A 55 11.79 -5.31 -4.74
CA GLY A 55 11.05 -6.58 -4.59
C GLY A 55 11.81 -7.85 -4.98
N HIS A 56 13.14 -7.79 -5.19
CA HIS A 56 13.92 -8.94 -5.65
C HIS A 56 13.83 -10.18 -4.75
N PHE A 57 13.56 -10.00 -3.46
CA PHE A 57 13.38 -11.09 -2.51
C PHE A 57 11.91 -11.38 -2.18
N ASP A 58 11.00 -10.64 -2.79
CA ASP A 58 9.54 -10.73 -2.60
C ASP A 58 8.85 -11.39 -3.79
N ILE A 59 9.61 -12.06 -4.67
CA ILE A 59 9.11 -12.68 -5.90
C ILE A 59 7.98 -13.66 -5.62
N GLN A 60 8.00 -14.37 -4.48
CA GLN A 60 6.90 -15.26 -4.10
C GLN A 60 5.57 -14.51 -3.95
N ALA A 61 5.58 -13.30 -3.39
CA ALA A 61 4.37 -12.51 -3.23
C ALA A 61 3.81 -12.04 -4.59
N TYR A 62 4.69 -11.69 -5.53
CA TYR A 62 4.31 -11.42 -6.92
C TYR A 62 3.77 -12.65 -7.64
N ASP A 63 4.37 -13.83 -7.45
CA ASP A 63 3.88 -15.10 -8.00
C ASP A 63 2.49 -15.44 -7.45
N ASP A 64 2.28 -15.26 -6.15
CA ASP A 64 0.99 -15.51 -5.51
C ASP A 64 -0.09 -14.54 -6.01
N TYR A 65 0.24 -13.27 -6.23
CA TYR A 65 -0.65 -12.32 -6.88
C TYR A 65 -0.98 -12.76 -8.32
N LYS A 66 0.04 -13.05 -9.14
CA LYS A 66 -0.16 -13.43 -10.56
C LYS A 66 -0.96 -14.71 -10.75
N ASN A 67 -0.80 -15.66 -9.85
CA ASN A 67 -1.54 -16.92 -9.87
C ASN A 67 -2.89 -16.84 -9.12
N GLY A 68 -3.33 -15.66 -8.68
CA GLY A 68 -4.61 -15.47 -7.99
C GLY A 68 -4.69 -16.17 -6.63
N LYS A 69 -3.55 -16.49 -6.00
CA LYS A 69 -3.47 -17.09 -4.67
C LYS A 69 -3.61 -16.04 -3.56
N LEU A 70 -3.32 -14.78 -3.87
CA LEU A 70 -3.47 -13.66 -2.93
C LEU A 70 -4.96 -13.31 -2.78
N ALA A 71 -5.52 -13.57 -1.60
CA ALA A 71 -6.91 -13.27 -1.30
C ALA A 71 -7.10 -11.77 -0.96
N PRO A 72 -8.21 -11.14 -1.38
CA PRO A 72 -8.56 -9.82 -0.91
C PRO A 72 -8.90 -9.91 0.57
N TYR A 73 -7.96 -9.49 1.41
CA TYR A 73 -8.14 -9.49 2.85
C TYR A 73 -8.14 -8.07 3.38
N GLU A 74 -9.20 -7.72 4.09
CA GLU A 74 -9.26 -6.51 4.89
C GLU A 74 -9.12 -6.87 6.35
N TYR A 75 -8.18 -6.22 7.03
CA TYR A 75 -7.96 -6.48 8.44
C TYR A 75 -9.18 -6.00 9.26
N PRO A 76 -9.81 -6.84 10.10
CA PRO A 76 -11.04 -6.47 10.80
C PRO A 76 -10.85 -5.24 11.68
N LYS A 77 -11.78 -4.27 11.59
CA LYS A 77 -11.74 -3.05 12.39
C LYS A 77 -11.75 -3.37 13.88
N GLU A 78 -12.51 -4.38 14.29
CA GLU A 78 -12.62 -4.80 15.69
C GLU A 78 -11.25 -5.20 16.27
N LYS A 79 -10.37 -5.78 15.44
CA LYS A 79 -9.00 -6.15 15.83
C LYS A 79 -8.09 -4.93 15.96
N VAL A 80 -8.28 -3.92 15.12
CA VAL A 80 -7.62 -2.62 15.25
C VAL A 80 -8.04 -1.97 16.56
N ASP A 81 -9.35 -1.87 16.82
CA ASP A 81 -9.89 -1.29 18.04
C ASP A 81 -9.39 -2.04 19.29
N GLU A 82 -9.36 -3.38 19.24
CA GLU A 82 -8.79 -4.23 20.30
C GLU A 82 -7.32 -3.86 20.60
N ALA A 83 -6.50 -3.70 19.56
CA ALA A 83 -5.10 -3.30 19.70
C ALA A 83 -4.95 -1.88 20.27
N LEU A 84 -5.79 -0.94 19.83
CA LEU A 84 -5.79 0.43 20.33
C LEU A 84 -6.19 0.50 21.83
N ARG A 85 -7.18 -0.30 22.27
CA ARG A 85 -7.52 -0.41 23.71
C ARG A 85 -6.32 -0.89 24.53
N LYS A 86 -5.59 -1.91 24.04
CA LYS A 86 -4.38 -2.41 24.72
C LYS A 86 -3.30 -1.33 24.80
N LEU A 87 -3.10 -0.55 23.73
CA LEU A 87 -2.14 0.55 23.72
C LEU A 87 -2.51 1.62 24.76
N LYS A 88 -3.79 2.02 24.84
CA LYS A 88 -4.28 2.99 25.83
C LYS A 88 -4.14 2.49 27.27
N GLN A 89 -4.30 1.19 27.52
CA GLN A 89 -4.06 0.61 28.84
C GLN A 89 -2.58 0.67 29.25
N LEU A 90 -1.66 0.41 28.31
CA LEU A 90 -0.22 0.48 28.55
C LEU A 90 0.29 1.92 28.66
N TYR A 91 -0.32 2.84 27.91
CA TYR A 91 0.09 4.23 27.80
C TYR A 91 -1.13 5.16 27.99
N PRO A 92 -1.61 5.35 29.24
CA PRO A 92 -2.86 6.07 29.51
C PRO A 92 -2.87 7.55 29.09
N TRP A 93 -1.69 8.12 28.86
CA TRP A 93 -1.54 9.51 28.40
C TRP A 93 -1.72 9.68 26.89
N LEU A 94 -1.89 8.60 26.11
CA LEU A 94 -2.19 8.70 24.68
C LEU A 94 -3.66 9.07 24.47
N GLU A 95 -3.90 10.16 23.75
CA GLU A 95 -5.24 10.60 23.31
C GLU A 95 -5.72 9.76 22.11
N ILE A 96 -6.06 8.50 22.37
CA ILE A 96 -6.58 7.58 21.35
C ILE A 96 -8.11 7.51 21.49
N GLU A 97 -8.80 7.87 20.42
CA GLU A 97 -10.21 7.56 20.21
C GLU A 97 -10.32 6.09 19.78
N VAL A 98 -11.07 5.30 20.55
CA VAL A 98 -11.31 3.87 20.31
C VAL A 98 -12.80 3.60 20.37
#